data_AF-F5LEC4-F1
#
_entry.id   AF-F5LEC4-F1
#
_cell.length_a   1.000
_cell.length_b   1.000
_cell.length_c   1.000
_cell.angle_alpha   90.00
_cell.angle_beta   90.00
_cell.angle_gamma   90.00
#
_symmetry.space_group_name_H-M   'P 1'
#
loop_
_entity.id
_entity.type
_entity.pdbx_description
1 polymer ?
#
loop_
_entity_poly.entity_id
_entity_poly.type
_entity_poly.pdbx_seq_one_letter_code
_entity_poly.pdbx_strand_id
1 'polypeptide(L)'
;MRKSWAAAGMTAALLVGITAGAYATSNLKEIKAFLNPDLQVDLNGVTFTLKDEQGNDLVPITYEGNTYLPLRDLAQRLDLSVTWDGTNNKVFLKNKPYMEFSAEDEALLEKYGYGVRVPRWLENVMVSVIPEENVKTSIEEGRLDKRAQALTLIHYMVQDEDLHRLHDVVARIEVYKKEDWPEVKKTAAGVEVLGENDRYVYIAKKAAENPYEPGTLDAEGFGDLRDWLDLHDYYFTLSGK
;
A
#
# COMPACT_ATOMS: atom_id res chain seq x y z
N MET A 1 -4.79 -49.70 70.67
CA MET A 1 -6.20 -50.15 70.66
C MET A 1 -6.99 -49.31 69.66
N ARG A 2 -7.74 -49.97 68.76
CA ARG A 2 -8.96 -49.58 67.98
C ARG A 2 -9.02 -48.26 67.15
N LYS A 3 -9.24 -48.50 65.85
CA LYS A 3 -9.71 -47.72 64.67
C LYS A 3 -10.63 -46.48 64.86
N SER A 4 -10.50 -45.52 63.91
CA SER A 4 -11.53 -44.90 63.00
C SER A 4 -11.10 -43.44 62.67
N TRP A 5 -10.73 -43.05 61.44
CA TRP A 5 -11.47 -42.70 60.20
C TRP A 5 -12.38 -41.44 60.27
N ALA A 6 -12.10 -40.51 59.33
CA ALA A 6 -12.94 -39.48 58.70
C ALA A 6 -12.92 -38.01 59.22
N ALA A 7 -12.30 -37.16 58.38
CA ALA A 7 -12.81 -35.95 57.71
C ALA A 7 -13.39 -34.75 58.50
N ALA A 8 -12.76 -33.59 58.32
CA ALA A 8 -13.35 -32.25 58.11
C ALA A 8 -12.17 -31.28 57.81
N GLY A 9 -12.06 -30.51 56.72
CA GLY A 9 -13.09 -29.91 55.89
C GLY A 9 -13.35 -28.46 56.33
N MET A 10 -12.45 -27.52 56.02
CA MET A 10 -12.76 -26.09 56.04
C MET A 10 -12.21 -25.37 54.80
N THR A 11 -13.19 -25.00 54.00
CA THR A 11 -13.24 -24.16 52.82
C THR A 11 -12.69 -22.76 53.08
N ALA A 12 -11.89 -22.23 52.16
CA ALA A 12 -11.72 -20.79 51.97
C ALA A 12 -11.90 -20.48 50.48
N ALA A 13 -12.96 -19.75 50.19
CA ALA A 13 -13.40 -19.38 48.86
C ALA A 13 -12.40 -18.43 48.18
N LEU A 14 -12.02 -18.72 46.93
CA LEU A 14 -11.50 -17.75 45.99
C LEU A 14 -12.57 -17.45 44.94
N LEU A 15 -13.24 -16.31 45.12
CA LEU A 15 -14.02 -15.65 44.07
C LEU A 15 -13.03 -15.03 43.08
N VAL A 16 -12.73 -15.72 41.98
CA VAL A 16 -12.11 -15.07 40.82
C VAL A 16 -13.23 -14.40 40.03
N GLY A 17 -13.28 -13.07 40.11
CA GLY A 17 -14.13 -12.25 39.26
C GLY A 17 -13.73 -12.46 37.81
N ILE A 18 -14.56 -13.19 37.07
CA ILE A 18 -14.48 -13.22 35.61
C ILE A 18 -15.08 -11.89 35.16
N THR A 19 -14.22 -10.91 34.89
CA THR A 19 -14.57 -9.81 34.00
C THR A 19 -14.78 -10.42 32.61
N ALA A 20 -16.02 -10.78 32.30
CA ALA A 20 -16.42 -11.10 30.93
C ALA A 20 -16.23 -9.81 30.12
N GLY A 21 -15.09 -9.69 29.44
CA GLY A 21 -14.99 -8.79 28.30
C GLY A 21 -16.10 -9.17 27.35
N ALA A 22 -16.95 -8.20 26.98
CA ALA A 22 -18.03 -8.40 26.04
C ALA A 22 -17.43 -8.73 24.66
N TYR A 23 -17.12 -10.01 24.43
CA TYR A 23 -17.01 -10.52 23.08
C TYR A 23 -18.43 -10.40 22.51
N ALA A 24 -18.58 -9.57 21.47
CA ALA A 24 -19.76 -9.60 20.62
C ALA A 24 -20.10 -11.08 20.38
N THR A 25 -21.36 -11.48 20.61
CA THR A 25 -21.79 -12.88 20.53
C THR A 25 -21.48 -13.41 19.14
N SER A 26 -20.29 -13.96 19.00
CA SER A 26 -19.85 -14.56 17.78
C SER A 26 -20.56 -15.90 17.78
N ASN A 27 -21.27 -16.23 16.71
CA ASN A 27 -21.93 -17.53 16.54
C ASN A 27 -20.87 -18.64 16.30
N LEU A 28 -19.73 -18.56 16.99
CA LEU A 28 -18.64 -19.50 16.91
C LEU A 28 -19.07 -20.79 17.58
N LYS A 29 -18.93 -21.89 16.84
CA LYS A 29 -19.11 -23.24 17.35
C LYS A 29 -17.73 -23.82 17.56
N GLU A 30 -17.49 -24.33 18.77
CA GLU A 30 -16.30 -25.09 19.04
C GLU A 30 -16.32 -26.38 18.21
N ILE A 31 -15.18 -26.70 17.61
CA ILE A 31 -14.94 -27.92 16.86
C ILE A 31 -13.64 -28.58 17.34
N LYS A 32 -13.50 -29.89 17.11
CA LYS A 32 -12.25 -30.61 17.29
C LYS A 32 -11.60 -30.84 15.93
N ALA A 33 -10.42 -30.27 15.72
CA ALA A 33 -9.63 -30.40 14.49
C ALA A 33 -8.22 -30.95 14.80
N PHE A 34 -7.53 -31.44 13.78
CA PHE A 34 -6.15 -31.90 13.89
C PHE A 34 -5.20 -30.82 13.36
N LEU A 35 -4.15 -30.51 14.12
CA LEU A 35 -3.00 -29.79 13.56
C LEU A 35 -2.25 -30.73 12.62
N ASN A 36 -1.85 -30.24 11.45
CA ASN A 36 -1.19 -31.02 10.42
C ASN A 36 0.19 -30.45 10.08
N PRO A 37 1.23 -30.73 10.92
CA PRO A 37 2.57 -30.20 10.72
C PRO A 37 3.31 -30.84 9.54
N ASP A 38 2.86 -32.00 9.07
CA ASP A 38 3.47 -32.72 7.94
C ASP A 38 3.03 -32.17 6.57
N LEU A 39 2.03 -31.29 6.54
CA LEU A 39 1.52 -30.70 5.32
C LEU A 39 2.45 -29.60 4.80
N GLN A 40 2.96 -29.79 3.58
CA GLN A 40 3.76 -28.80 2.87
C GLN A 40 2.88 -27.99 1.92
N VAL A 41 3.11 -26.68 1.88
CA VAL A 41 2.45 -25.77 0.93
C VAL A 41 3.47 -25.38 -0.13
N ASP A 42 3.12 -25.63 -1.38
CA ASP A 42 3.89 -25.25 -2.56
C ASP A 42 3.12 -24.21 -3.36
N LEU A 43 3.79 -23.12 -3.72
CA LEU A 43 3.27 -22.12 -4.66
C LEU A 43 4.26 -21.99 -5.81
N ASN A 44 3.84 -22.39 -7.00
CA ASN A 44 4.63 -22.32 -8.23
C ASN A 44 6.00 -23.03 -8.13
N GLY A 45 6.06 -24.18 -7.47
CA GLY A 45 7.28 -24.97 -7.30
C GLY A 45 8.18 -24.48 -6.16
N VAL A 46 7.72 -23.51 -5.36
CA VAL A 46 8.40 -23.03 -4.16
C VAL A 46 7.62 -23.46 -2.93
N THR A 47 8.23 -24.36 -2.15
CA THR A 47 7.70 -24.78 -0.85
C THR A 47 8.04 -23.77 0.23
N PHE A 48 7.08 -23.46 1.11
CA PHE A 48 7.28 -22.50 2.20
C PHE A 48 6.52 -22.88 3.48
N THR A 49 6.98 -22.30 4.60
CA THR A 49 6.29 -22.38 5.88
C THR A 49 5.34 -21.20 6.04
N LEU A 50 4.11 -21.49 6.47
CA LEU A 50 3.11 -20.47 6.76
C LEU A 50 3.49 -19.68 8.01
N LYS A 51 3.35 -18.35 7.97
CA LYS A 51 3.75 -17.48 9.09
C LYS A 51 2.63 -16.54 9.56
N ASP A 52 2.68 -16.13 10.82
CA ASP A 52 1.87 -15.00 11.32
C ASP A 52 2.56 -13.65 11.05
N GLU A 53 1.90 -12.55 11.44
CA GLU A 53 2.43 -11.19 11.25
C GLU A 53 3.70 -10.91 12.07
N GLN A 54 3.99 -11.76 13.07
CA GLN A 54 5.17 -11.68 13.92
C GLN A 54 6.29 -12.61 13.43
N GLY A 55 6.06 -13.36 12.34
CA GLY A 55 7.02 -14.28 11.73
C GLY A 55 7.04 -15.68 12.34
N ASN A 56 6.14 -15.99 13.28
CA ASN A 56 6.04 -17.32 13.89
C ASN A 56 5.39 -18.30 12.93
N ASP A 57 5.81 -19.56 13.00
CA ASP A 57 5.26 -20.61 12.16
C ASP A 57 3.82 -20.94 12.55
N LEU A 58 2.95 -21.01 11.54
CA LEU A 58 1.56 -21.42 11.67
C LEU A 58 1.39 -22.82 11.08
N VAL A 59 0.69 -23.67 11.84
CA VAL A 59 0.42 -25.06 11.44
C VAL A 59 -0.96 -25.15 10.78
N PRO A 60 -1.07 -25.68 9.54
CA PRO A 60 -2.35 -26.01 8.92
C PRO A 60 -3.23 -26.88 9.80
N ILE A 61 -4.55 -26.79 9.62
CA ILE A 61 -5.50 -27.67 10.30
C ILE A 61 -6.23 -28.55 9.31
N THR A 62 -6.48 -29.80 9.71
CA THR A 62 -7.36 -30.73 9.01
C THR A 62 -8.62 -30.94 9.83
N TYR A 63 -9.76 -30.66 9.22
CA TYR A 63 -11.08 -30.83 9.85
C TYR A 63 -12.04 -31.47 8.85
N GLU A 64 -12.67 -32.58 9.27
CA GLU A 64 -13.63 -33.35 8.44
C GLU A 64 -13.11 -33.68 7.02
N GLY A 65 -11.82 -34.04 6.92
CA GLY A 65 -11.18 -34.39 5.64
C GLY A 65 -10.78 -33.19 4.77
N ASN A 66 -11.07 -31.96 5.20
CA ASN A 66 -10.65 -30.73 4.52
C ASN A 66 -9.43 -30.11 5.20
N THR A 67 -8.56 -29.48 4.41
CA THR A 67 -7.42 -28.70 4.90
C THR A 67 -7.77 -27.22 4.93
N TYR A 68 -7.46 -26.56 6.04
CA TYR A 68 -7.58 -25.12 6.20
C TYR A 68 -6.20 -24.53 6.44
N LEU A 69 -5.86 -23.52 5.64
CA LEU A 69 -4.59 -22.81 5.69
C LEU A 69 -4.79 -21.41 6.29
N PRO A 70 -3.81 -20.87 7.02
CA PRO A 70 -3.77 -19.45 7.37
C PRO A 70 -3.83 -18.57 6.13
N LEU A 71 -4.92 -17.80 6.01
CA LEU A 71 -5.20 -17.00 4.81
C LEU A 71 -4.19 -15.87 4.60
N ARG A 72 -3.73 -15.21 5.66
CA ARG A 72 -2.99 -13.94 5.56
C ARG A 72 -1.65 -14.08 4.85
N ASP A 73 -0.83 -15.04 5.25
CA ASP A 73 0.47 -15.31 4.62
C ASP A 73 0.31 -15.83 3.19
N LEU A 74 -0.67 -16.72 2.97
CA LEU A 74 -0.96 -17.20 1.62
C LEU A 74 -1.41 -16.06 0.68
N ALA A 75 -2.27 -15.17 1.17
CA ALA A 75 -2.76 -14.02 0.41
C ALA A 75 -1.62 -13.05 0.06
N GLN A 76 -0.69 -12.79 0.98
CA GLN A 76 0.47 -11.95 0.71
C GLN A 76 1.33 -12.52 -0.42
N ARG A 77 1.54 -13.84 -0.44
CA ARG A 77 2.28 -14.54 -1.50
C ARG A 77 1.56 -14.57 -2.84
N LEU A 78 0.25 -14.34 -2.84
CA LEU A 78 -0.61 -14.22 -4.01
C LEU A 78 -0.87 -12.74 -4.41
N ASP A 79 -0.11 -11.80 -3.84
CA ASP A 79 -0.27 -10.35 -4.03
C ASP A 79 -1.69 -9.83 -3.75
N LEU A 80 -2.35 -10.43 -2.76
CA LEU A 80 -3.64 -10.00 -2.24
C LEU A 80 -3.47 -9.26 -0.91
N SER A 81 -4.26 -8.20 -0.70
CA SER A 81 -4.46 -7.62 0.63
C SER A 81 -5.60 -8.32 1.36
N VAL A 82 -5.45 -8.46 2.69
CA VAL A 82 -6.47 -9.04 3.58
C VAL A 82 -6.86 -8.02 4.64
N THR A 83 -8.13 -7.66 4.70
CA THR A 83 -8.67 -6.78 5.76
C THR A 83 -9.84 -7.44 6.45
N TRP A 84 -9.93 -7.32 7.78
CA TRP A 84 -11.06 -7.80 8.56
C TRP A 84 -11.98 -6.65 8.97
N ASP A 85 -13.26 -6.80 8.68
CA ASP A 85 -14.33 -5.94 9.19
C ASP A 85 -15.09 -6.72 10.26
N GLY A 86 -14.76 -6.43 11.52
CA GLY A 86 -15.39 -7.07 12.68
C GLY A 86 -16.83 -6.63 12.92
N THR A 87 -17.25 -5.47 12.41
CA THR A 87 -18.62 -4.97 12.54
C THR A 87 -19.56 -5.76 11.65
N ASN A 88 -19.15 -6.04 10.42
CA ASN A 88 -19.95 -6.83 9.46
C ASN A 88 -19.56 -8.31 9.40
N ASN A 89 -18.55 -8.74 10.18
CA ASN A 89 -18.01 -10.09 10.19
C ASN A 89 -17.57 -10.55 8.78
N LYS A 90 -16.77 -9.71 8.09
CA LYS A 90 -16.32 -9.92 6.70
C LYS A 90 -14.81 -9.86 6.57
N VAL A 91 -14.24 -10.79 5.80
CA VAL A 91 -12.87 -10.69 5.29
C VAL A 91 -12.92 -10.12 3.88
N PHE A 92 -12.17 -9.04 3.63
CA PHE A 92 -11.94 -8.50 2.30
C PHE A 92 -10.62 -9.04 1.74
N LEU A 93 -10.69 -9.61 0.53
CA LEU A 93 -9.55 -9.97 -0.29
C LEU A 93 -9.54 -9.04 -1.50
N LYS A 94 -8.45 -8.31 -1.71
CA LYS A 94 -8.30 -7.42 -2.88
C LYS A 94 -6.98 -7.71 -3.56
N ASN A 95 -6.99 -7.82 -4.89
CA ASN A 95 -5.76 -7.80 -5.66
C ASN A 95 -5.03 -6.47 -5.44
N LYS A 96 -3.69 -6.49 -5.38
CA LYS A 96 -2.83 -5.31 -5.38
C LYS A 96 -2.21 -5.08 -6.77
N PRO A 97 -2.99 -4.76 -7.83
CA PRO A 97 -2.41 -4.53 -9.16
C PRO A 97 -1.53 -3.27 -9.22
N TYR A 98 -1.62 -2.39 -8.22
CA TYR A 98 -0.94 -1.10 -8.17
C TYR A 98 0.02 -1.01 -6.98
N MET A 99 1.00 -0.12 -7.06
CA MET A 99 1.90 0.21 -5.96
C MET A 99 1.12 0.69 -4.73
N GLU A 100 1.62 0.36 -3.55
CA GLU A 100 1.04 0.80 -2.28
C GLU A 100 1.70 2.12 -1.85
N PHE A 101 0.88 3.06 -1.41
CA PHE A 101 1.32 4.32 -0.85
C PHE A 101 1.39 4.21 0.68
N SER A 102 2.20 5.04 1.32
CA SER A 102 2.15 5.16 2.77
C SER A 102 0.79 5.76 3.18
N ALA A 103 0.34 5.51 4.41
CA ALA A 103 -0.91 6.09 4.90
C ALA A 103 -0.90 7.64 4.88
N GLU A 104 0.28 8.24 5.01
CA GLU A 104 0.49 9.68 4.88
C GLU A 104 0.28 10.16 3.43
N ASP A 105 0.90 9.48 2.47
CA ASP A 105 0.74 9.80 1.04
C ASP A 105 -0.71 9.59 0.59
N GLU A 106 -1.38 8.51 1.03
CA GLU A 106 -2.79 8.27 0.73
C GLU A 106 -3.69 9.39 1.26
N ALA A 107 -3.45 9.83 2.50
CA ALA A 107 -4.19 10.94 3.10
C ALA A 107 -3.96 12.26 2.35
N LEU A 108 -2.74 12.50 1.84
CA LEU A 108 -2.44 13.66 1.01
C LEU A 108 -3.15 13.60 -0.35
N LEU A 109 -3.09 12.47 -1.05
CA LEU A 109 -3.79 12.24 -2.31
C LEU A 109 -5.32 12.48 -2.13
N GLU A 110 -5.90 11.93 -1.07
CA GLU A 110 -7.31 12.13 -0.71
C GLU A 110 -7.63 13.59 -0.39
N LYS A 111 -6.80 14.27 0.42
CA LYS A 111 -6.95 15.69 0.77
C LYS A 111 -7.10 16.55 -0.48
N TYR A 112 -6.26 16.29 -1.50
CA TYR A 112 -6.29 17.00 -2.77
C TYR A 112 -7.25 16.40 -3.79
N GLY A 113 -7.91 15.27 -3.52
CA GLY A 113 -9.00 14.72 -4.34
C GLY A 113 -8.57 13.97 -5.61
N TYR A 114 -7.39 13.37 -5.61
CA TYR A 114 -6.89 12.53 -6.70
C TYR A 114 -6.20 11.29 -6.17
N GLY A 115 -5.79 10.40 -7.06
CA GLY A 115 -4.95 9.26 -6.75
C GLY A 115 -4.06 8.92 -7.92
N VAL A 116 -3.02 8.14 -7.67
CA VAL A 116 -2.10 7.63 -8.69
C VAL A 116 -2.09 6.11 -8.59
N ARG A 117 -2.36 5.40 -9.69
CA ARG A 117 -2.48 3.94 -9.72
C ARG A 117 -1.42 3.31 -10.62
N VAL A 118 -0.16 3.53 -10.27
CA VAL A 118 0.95 2.94 -11.03
C VAL A 118 0.95 1.42 -10.84
N PRO A 119 0.95 0.61 -11.91
CA PRO A 119 0.97 -0.84 -11.80
C PRO A 119 2.25 -1.36 -11.14
N ARG A 120 2.16 -2.44 -10.35
CA ARG A 120 3.34 -3.04 -9.69
C ARG A 120 4.37 -3.62 -10.65
N TRP A 121 3.94 -4.03 -11.84
CA TRP A 121 4.83 -4.58 -12.87
C TRP A 121 5.68 -3.50 -13.55
N LEU A 122 5.36 -2.22 -13.36
CA LEU A 122 6.19 -1.13 -13.84
C LEU A 122 7.40 -1.01 -12.91
N GLU A 123 8.41 -1.85 -13.18
CA GLU A 123 9.67 -1.89 -12.45
C GLU A 123 10.46 -0.58 -12.59
N ASN A 124 11.40 -0.34 -11.68
CA ASN A 124 12.27 0.84 -11.68
C ASN A 124 11.52 2.18 -11.60
N VAL A 125 10.35 2.18 -10.96
CA VAL A 125 9.58 3.40 -10.69
C VAL A 125 9.40 3.57 -9.19
N MET A 126 9.68 4.79 -8.72
CA MET A 126 9.31 5.22 -7.38
C MET A 126 8.39 6.43 -7.50
N VAL A 127 7.33 6.48 -6.69
CA VAL A 127 6.42 7.62 -6.62
C VAL A 127 6.52 8.26 -5.25
N SER A 128 6.64 9.59 -5.22
CA SER A 128 6.71 10.36 -3.98
C SER A 128 5.65 11.45 -3.99
N VAL A 129 4.87 11.57 -2.92
CA VAL A 129 3.87 12.63 -2.76
C VAL A 129 4.43 13.70 -1.84
N ILE A 130 4.55 14.92 -2.35
CA ILE A 130 5.15 16.05 -1.66
C ILE A 130 4.05 17.07 -1.32
N PRO A 131 3.82 17.37 -0.04
CA PRO A 131 2.78 18.30 0.39
C PRO A 131 3.19 19.77 0.23
N GLU A 132 2.23 20.67 0.41
CA GLU A 132 2.38 22.13 0.25
C GLU A 132 3.55 22.72 1.05
N GLU A 133 3.74 22.26 2.28
CA GLU A 133 4.80 22.72 3.17
C GLU A 133 6.20 22.42 2.62
N ASN A 134 6.33 21.37 1.80
CA ASN A 134 7.60 20.85 1.30
C ASN A 134 7.88 21.21 -0.16
N VAL A 135 6.92 21.80 -0.89
CA VAL A 135 7.16 22.32 -2.26
C VAL A 135 7.89 23.67 -2.26
N LYS A 136 8.05 24.32 -1.10
CA LYS A 136 8.65 25.66 -0.96
C LYS A 136 10.03 25.75 -1.58
N THR A 137 10.91 24.77 -1.33
CA THR A 137 12.27 24.77 -1.89
C THR A 137 12.23 24.75 -3.41
N SER A 138 11.37 23.92 -4.01
CA SER A 138 11.22 23.87 -5.47
C SER A 138 10.61 25.14 -6.06
N ILE A 139 9.76 25.85 -5.31
CA ILE A 139 9.25 27.18 -5.69
C ILE A 139 10.38 28.22 -5.64
N GLU A 140 11.18 28.24 -4.57
CA GLU A 140 12.31 29.17 -4.39
C GLU A 140 13.38 29.01 -5.47
N GLU A 141 13.62 27.78 -5.91
CA GLU A 141 14.53 27.45 -7.01
C GLU A 141 13.93 27.72 -8.40
N GLY A 142 12.68 28.21 -8.48
CA GLY A 142 11.99 28.52 -9.73
C GLY A 142 11.57 27.30 -10.54
N ARG A 143 11.59 26.10 -9.95
CA ARG A 143 11.21 24.83 -10.60
C ARG A 143 9.69 24.62 -10.62
N LEU A 144 8.96 25.28 -9.73
CA LEU A 144 7.49 25.25 -9.61
C LEU A 144 6.90 26.66 -9.59
N ASP A 145 5.67 26.81 -10.10
CA ASP A 145 4.92 28.05 -9.90
C ASP A 145 4.56 28.17 -8.41
N LYS A 146 4.66 29.40 -7.87
CA LYS A 146 4.38 29.69 -6.46
C LYS A 146 2.98 29.33 -5.98
N ARG A 147 2.05 29.05 -6.90
CA ARG A 147 0.66 28.65 -6.60
C ARG A 147 0.49 27.13 -6.51
N ALA A 148 1.54 26.35 -6.75
CA ALA A 148 1.50 24.90 -6.60
C ALA A 148 1.13 24.52 -5.16
N GLN A 149 0.16 23.62 -5.02
CA GLN A 149 -0.40 23.19 -3.73
C GLN A 149 0.20 21.88 -3.24
N ALA A 150 0.55 21.01 -4.18
CA ALA A 150 1.18 19.72 -3.92
C ALA A 150 1.83 19.22 -5.20
N LEU A 151 2.68 18.21 -5.06
CA LEU A 151 3.42 17.60 -6.14
C LEU A 151 3.44 16.09 -5.96
N THR A 152 3.16 15.33 -7.01
CA THR A 152 3.57 13.93 -7.07
C THR A 152 4.73 13.80 -8.03
N LEU A 153 5.85 13.28 -7.55
CA LEU A 153 7.03 12.99 -8.35
C LEU A 153 6.99 11.52 -8.76
N ILE A 154 7.20 11.27 -10.06
CA ILE A 154 7.44 9.94 -10.59
C ILE A 154 8.91 9.88 -10.97
N HIS A 155 9.63 8.99 -10.29
CA HIS A 155 11.05 8.79 -10.42
C HIS A 155 11.34 7.54 -11.25
N TYR A 156 12.25 7.67 -12.20
CA TYR A 156 12.95 6.55 -12.80
C TYR A 156 14.10 6.14 -11.87
N MET A 157 14.17 4.86 -11.51
CA MET A 157 15.26 4.29 -10.71
C MET A 157 16.38 3.85 -11.63
N VAL A 158 17.58 4.35 -11.37
CA VAL A 158 18.78 4.04 -12.15
C VAL A 158 19.12 2.56 -12.00
N GLN A 159 19.42 1.91 -13.12
CA GLN A 159 19.76 0.49 -13.18
C GLN A 159 21.27 0.26 -13.18
N ASP A 160 22.06 1.20 -13.71
CA ASP A 160 23.51 1.12 -13.69
C ASP A 160 24.07 1.43 -12.28
N GLU A 161 24.67 0.41 -11.64
CA GLU A 161 25.28 0.53 -10.31
C GLU A 161 26.54 1.41 -10.30
N ASP A 162 27.20 1.61 -11.44
CA ASP A 162 28.39 2.48 -11.55
C ASP A 162 28.01 3.96 -11.59
N LEU A 163 26.76 4.28 -11.93
CA LEU A 163 26.22 5.62 -11.76
C LEU A 163 26.07 5.89 -10.25
N HIS A 164 26.78 6.90 -9.74
CA HIS A 164 26.63 7.40 -8.38
C HIS A 164 25.34 8.24 -8.23
N ARG A 165 24.22 7.73 -8.71
CA ARG A 165 22.94 8.39 -8.87
C ARG A 165 21.85 7.34 -8.76
N LEU A 166 20.89 7.52 -7.85
CA LEU A 166 19.88 6.49 -7.56
C LEU A 166 18.63 6.62 -8.42
N HIS A 167 18.21 7.84 -8.74
CA HIS A 167 16.96 8.08 -9.45
C HIS A 167 16.89 9.49 -10.03
N ASP A 168 16.00 9.68 -11.00
CA ASP A 168 15.65 10.98 -11.55
C ASP A 168 14.16 11.15 -11.78
N VAL A 169 13.68 12.38 -11.64
CA VAL A 169 12.28 12.71 -11.92
C VAL A 169 12.04 12.61 -13.42
N VAL A 170 11.25 11.62 -13.83
CA VAL A 170 10.84 11.43 -15.23
C VAL A 170 9.57 12.21 -15.55
N ALA A 171 8.69 12.37 -14.56
CA ALA A 171 7.47 13.15 -14.67
C ALA A 171 7.01 13.62 -13.30
N ARG A 172 6.13 14.63 -13.30
CA ARG A 172 5.46 15.10 -12.09
C ARG A 172 4.04 15.54 -12.35
N ILE A 173 3.18 15.32 -11.36
CA ILE A 173 1.81 15.82 -11.31
C ILE A 173 1.78 17.02 -10.37
N GLU A 174 1.45 18.19 -10.89
CA GLU A 174 1.35 19.43 -10.13
C GLU A 174 -0.13 19.73 -9.83
N VAL A 175 -0.43 20.10 -8.59
CA VAL A 175 -1.78 20.43 -8.13
C VAL A 175 -1.92 21.94 -7.96
N TYR A 176 -2.95 22.53 -8.56
CA TYR A 176 -3.26 23.96 -8.44
C TYR A 176 -4.69 24.16 -7.97
N LYS A 177 -4.96 25.22 -7.22
CA LYS A 177 -6.34 25.61 -6.94
C LYS A 177 -7.03 26.03 -8.23
N LYS A 178 -8.31 25.68 -8.37
CA LYS A 178 -9.11 26.02 -9.55
C LYS A 178 -9.27 27.53 -9.73
N GLU A 179 -9.34 28.28 -8.64
CA GLU A 179 -9.38 29.76 -8.65
C GLU A 179 -8.08 30.40 -9.17
N ASP A 180 -6.93 29.75 -8.96
CA ASP A 180 -5.61 30.21 -9.39
C ASP A 180 -5.30 29.81 -10.85
N TRP A 181 -6.03 28.83 -11.39
CA TRP A 181 -5.77 28.24 -12.69
C TRP A 181 -5.70 29.26 -13.85
N PRO A 182 -6.55 30.30 -13.94
CA PRO A 182 -6.45 31.30 -15.00
C PRO A 182 -5.09 32.01 -15.06
N GLU A 183 -4.43 32.20 -13.92
CA GLU A 183 -3.09 32.80 -13.86
C GLU A 183 -1.99 31.79 -14.15
N VAL A 184 -2.09 30.58 -13.58
CA VAL A 184 -1.14 29.47 -13.81
C VAL A 184 -1.10 29.09 -15.29
N LYS A 185 -2.27 29.03 -15.96
CA LYS A 185 -2.38 28.65 -17.37
C LYS A 185 -1.60 29.56 -18.31
N LYS A 186 -1.34 30.82 -17.92
CA LYS A 186 -0.54 31.76 -18.72
C LYS A 186 0.93 31.33 -18.83
N THR A 187 1.46 30.68 -17.80
CA THR A 187 2.85 30.19 -17.74
C THR A 187 2.95 28.70 -18.01
N ALA A 188 1.85 27.95 -17.86
CA ALA A 188 1.75 26.52 -18.15
C ALA A 188 1.24 26.20 -19.59
N ALA A 189 1.44 27.11 -20.55
CA ALA A 189 1.01 26.89 -21.93
C ALA A 189 1.66 25.63 -22.53
N GLY A 190 0.86 24.75 -23.13
CA GLY A 190 1.32 23.47 -23.69
C GLY A 190 1.51 22.35 -22.66
N VAL A 191 1.26 22.61 -21.38
CA VAL A 191 1.28 21.59 -20.34
C VAL A 191 -0.04 20.80 -20.35
N GLU A 192 0.06 19.50 -20.16
CA GLU A 192 -1.05 18.56 -20.17
C GLU A 192 -1.91 18.71 -18.91
N VAL A 193 -3.22 18.86 -19.09
CA VAL A 193 -4.18 18.90 -17.99
C VAL A 193 -4.79 17.50 -17.85
N LEU A 194 -4.48 16.82 -16.75
CA LEU A 194 -4.96 15.46 -16.47
C LEU A 194 -6.43 15.45 -16.02
N GLY A 195 -6.87 16.53 -15.39
CA GLY A 195 -8.24 16.67 -14.93
C GLY A 195 -8.45 17.84 -13.99
N GLU A 196 -9.67 17.94 -13.49
CA GLU A 196 -10.06 18.92 -12.47
C GLU A 196 -11.20 18.39 -11.61
N ASN A 197 -11.31 18.92 -10.40
CA ASN A 197 -12.50 18.80 -9.56
C ASN A 197 -13.00 20.19 -9.15
N ASP A 198 -13.89 20.26 -8.16
CA ASP A 198 -14.45 21.55 -7.71
C ASP A 198 -13.41 22.49 -7.09
N ARG A 199 -12.30 21.95 -6.58
CA ARG A 199 -11.28 22.71 -5.83
C ARG A 199 -9.95 22.86 -6.59
N TYR A 200 -9.57 21.87 -7.39
CA TYR A 200 -8.23 21.75 -7.93
C TYR A 200 -8.22 21.41 -9.43
N VAL A 201 -7.11 21.80 -10.07
CA VAL A 201 -6.70 21.39 -11.42
C VAL A 201 -5.39 20.64 -11.30
N TYR A 202 -5.25 19.56 -12.06
CA TYR A 202 -4.08 18.69 -12.06
C TYR A 202 -3.41 18.73 -13.42
N ILE A 203 -2.10 18.97 -13.44
CA ILE A 203 -1.33 19.01 -14.68
C ILE A 203 -0.14 18.07 -14.59
N ALA A 204 0.24 17.48 -15.72
CA ALA A 204 1.46 16.69 -15.83
C ALA A 204 2.57 17.46 -16.51
N LYS A 205 3.79 17.35 -15.99
CA LYS A 205 5.00 17.80 -16.67
C LYS A 205 6.02 16.67 -16.75
N LYS A 206 6.42 16.34 -17.97
CA LYS A 206 7.52 15.42 -18.27
C LYS A 206 8.87 16.11 -18.00
N ALA A 207 9.89 15.31 -17.74
CA ALA A 207 11.27 15.78 -17.79
C ALA A 207 11.56 16.37 -19.18
N ALA A 208 12.15 17.57 -19.20
CA ALA A 208 12.46 18.27 -20.45
C ALA A 208 13.58 17.57 -21.24
N GLU A 209 14.53 16.97 -20.52
CA GLU A 209 15.70 16.32 -21.09
C GLU A 209 15.87 14.93 -20.48
N ASN A 210 16.45 14.02 -21.27
CA ASN A 210 16.93 12.75 -20.75
C ASN A 210 18.31 12.99 -20.13
N PRO A 211 18.49 12.75 -18.82
CA PRO A 211 19.73 13.11 -18.14
C PRO A 211 20.83 12.06 -18.29
N TYR A 212 20.60 10.97 -19.03
CA TYR A 212 21.54 9.87 -19.22
C TYR A 212 22.24 9.94 -20.59
N GLU A 213 23.40 9.32 -20.68
CA GLU A 213 24.19 9.29 -21.91
C GLU A 213 23.46 8.48 -23.00
N PRO A 214 23.28 9.03 -24.23
CA PRO A 214 22.61 8.32 -25.30
C PRO A 214 23.22 6.94 -25.61
N GLY A 215 22.35 5.93 -25.74
CA GLY A 215 22.77 4.55 -26.01
C GLY A 215 23.05 3.71 -24.75
N THR A 216 22.88 4.28 -23.56
CA THR A 216 22.89 3.51 -22.29
C THR A 216 21.53 2.90 -22.00
N LEU A 217 21.52 1.85 -21.16
CA LEU A 217 20.29 1.20 -20.68
C LEU A 217 19.38 2.21 -19.97
N ASP A 218 19.95 3.08 -19.14
CA ASP A 218 19.18 4.10 -18.42
C ASP A 218 18.63 5.19 -19.34
N ALA A 219 19.35 5.56 -20.40
CA ALA A 219 18.81 6.49 -21.39
C ALA A 219 17.59 5.91 -22.12
N GLU A 220 17.65 4.64 -22.53
CA GLU A 220 16.52 3.97 -23.18
C GLU A 220 15.36 3.80 -22.18
N GLY A 221 15.62 3.23 -21.00
CA GLY A 221 14.61 2.99 -19.97
C GLY A 221 13.91 4.26 -19.48
N PHE A 222 14.65 5.36 -19.30
CA PHE A 222 14.06 6.66 -18.94
C PHE A 222 13.18 7.21 -20.05
N GLY A 223 13.62 7.11 -21.31
CA GLY A 223 12.86 7.54 -22.48
C GLY A 223 11.56 6.76 -22.62
N ASP A 224 11.65 5.44 -22.55
CA ASP A 224 10.51 4.53 -22.65
C ASP A 224 9.51 4.76 -21.52
N LEU A 225 9.97 4.88 -20.27
CA LEU A 225 9.09 5.17 -19.14
C LEU A 225 8.40 6.51 -19.31
N ARG A 226 9.12 7.56 -19.74
CA ARG A 226 8.54 8.89 -19.96
C ARG A 226 7.39 8.84 -20.98
N ASP A 227 7.62 8.18 -22.11
CA ASP A 227 6.65 8.09 -23.18
C ASP A 227 5.48 7.15 -22.80
N TRP A 228 5.76 6.10 -22.02
CA TRP A 228 4.76 5.21 -21.45
C TRP A 228 3.82 5.93 -20.48
N LEU A 229 4.37 6.73 -19.55
CA LEU A 229 3.58 7.49 -18.60
C LEU A 229 2.63 8.46 -19.29
N ASP A 230 3.11 9.17 -20.32
CA ASP A 230 2.30 10.08 -21.13
C ASP A 230 1.12 9.36 -21.80
N LEU A 231 1.35 8.17 -22.36
CA LEU A 231 0.29 7.36 -22.98
C LEU A 231 -0.80 6.91 -21.99
N HIS A 232 -0.48 6.85 -20.70
CA HIS A 232 -1.36 6.34 -19.65
C HIS A 232 -1.86 7.42 -18.68
N ASP A 233 -1.81 8.69 -19.09
CA ASP A 233 -2.19 9.85 -18.26
C ASP A 233 -1.51 9.80 -16.87
N TYR A 234 -0.27 9.33 -16.81
CA TYR A 234 0.55 9.18 -15.59
C TYR A 234 -0.13 8.32 -14.50
N TYR A 235 -1.05 7.44 -14.90
CA TYR A 235 -1.92 6.66 -14.03
C TYR A 235 -2.72 7.51 -13.02
N PHE A 236 -3.00 8.75 -13.41
CA PHE A 236 -3.81 9.67 -12.63
C PHE A 236 -5.27 9.19 -12.56
N THR A 237 -5.88 9.40 -11.40
CA THR A 237 -7.30 9.12 -11.17
C THR A 237 -7.93 10.24 -10.34
N LEU A 238 -9.17 10.59 -10.66
CA LEU A 238 -9.96 11.49 -9.81
C LEU A 238 -10.63 10.68 -8.69
N SER A 239 -10.47 11.14 -7.45
CA SER A 239 -11.14 10.54 -6.30
C SER A 239 -12.57 11.07 -6.20
N GLY A 240 -13.57 10.18 -6.07
CA GLY A 240 -14.97 10.56 -5.83
C GLY A 240 -15.93 10.56 -7.03
N LYS A 241 -15.80 9.60 -7.95
CA LYS A 241 -16.95 9.13 -8.76
C LYS A 241 -17.52 7.83 -8.21
#